data_AF-A0A9D2S6K5-F1
#
_entry.id   AF-A0A9D2S6K5-F1
#
_cell.length_a   1.000
_cell.length_b   1.000
_cell.length_c   1.000
_cell.angle_alpha   90.00
_cell.angle_beta   90.00
_cell.angle_gamma   90.00
#
_symmetry.space_group_name_H-M   'P 1'
#
loop_
_entity.id
_entity.type
_entity.pdbx_description
1 polymer ?
#
loop_
_entity_poly.entity_id
_entity_poly.type
_entity_poly.pdbx_seq_one_letter_code
_entity_poly.pdbx_strand_id
1 'polypeptide(L)'
;MEGSWFGVGCNIYTHPKVLGLARELKLDVDAAVGKLGRLYAWAAQNGNETGEISYLPPEEIAAIMRWKKRPQTLLAALEAQGLLERQESGLFIHDWEEYNGAFLRKKRRDRERKKEGG
;
A
#
# COMPACT_ATOMS: atom_id res chain seq x y z
N MET A 1 17.96 16.24 6.12
CA MET A 1 16.88 15.64 5.30
C MET A 1 16.99 14.14 5.49
N GLU A 2 16.40 13.61 6.57
CA GLU A 2 16.53 12.18 6.90
C GLU A 2 15.52 11.40 6.07
N GLY A 3 16.06 10.68 5.08
CA GLY A 3 15.27 9.82 4.21
C GLY A 3 14.53 8.80 5.05
N SER A 4 13.20 8.78 4.90
CA SER A 4 12.34 7.75 5.47
C SER A 4 12.68 6.41 4.82
N TRP A 5 13.70 5.72 5.32
CA TRP A 5 13.99 4.32 5.04
C TRP A 5 12.84 3.48 5.61
N PHE A 6 11.99 2.94 4.74
CA PHE A 6 10.82 2.18 5.18
C PHE A 6 11.26 0.80 5.67
N GLY A 7 10.73 0.38 6.82
CA GLY A 7 10.93 -0.99 7.32
C GLY A 7 10.09 -1.96 6.49
N VAL A 8 10.74 -2.90 5.81
CA VAL A 8 10.05 -4.04 5.21
C VAL A 8 9.97 -5.13 6.28
N GLY A 9 8.77 -5.57 6.62
CA GLY A 9 8.60 -6.74 7.48
C GLY A 9 9.30 -7.94 6.85
N CYS A 10 10.20 -8.60 7.59
CA CYS A 10 11.02 -9.71 7.08
C CYS A 10 10.17 -10.88 6.52
N ASN A 11 8.90 -10.97 6.92
CA ASN A 11 7.96 -11.98 6.47
C ASN A 11 7.28 -11.67 5.12
N ILE A 12 7.47 -10.49 4.50
CA ILE A 12 6.71 -10.13 3.29
C ILE A 12 6.90 -11.12 2.13
N TYR A 13 8.10 -11.72 2.03
CA TYR A 13 8.45 -12.70 1.00
C TYR A 13 7.85 -14.09 1.26
N THR A 14 7.43 -14.36 2.49
CA THR A 14 6.89 -15.67 2.92
C THR A 14 5.45 -15.58 3.39
N HIS A 15 4.87 -14.37 3.41
CA HIS A 15 3.53 -14.13 3.93
C HIS A 15 2.47 -14.82 3.05
N PRO A 16 1.51 -15.59 3.61
CA PRO A 16 0.52 -16.33 2.83
C PRO A 16 -0.25 -15.48 1.82
N LYS A 17 -0.67 -14.26 2.21
CA LYS A 17 -1.37 -13.31 1.32
C LYS A 17 -0.52 -12.92 0.09
N VAL A 18 0.78 -12.73 0.27
CA VAL A 18 1.70 -12.34 -0.82
C VAL A 18 2.00 -13.53 -1.72
N LEU A 19 2.21 -14.71 -1.14
CA LEU A 19 2.36 -15.95 -1.90
C LEU A 19 1.10 -16.28 -2.70
N GLY A 20 -0.07 -16.06 -2.13
CA GLY A 20 -1.36 -16.19 -2.82
C GLY A 20 -1.50 -15.18 -3.96
N LEU A 21 -1.13 -13.92 -3.75
CA LEU A 21 -1.14 -12.89 -4.80
C LEU A 21 -0.22 -13.27 -5.97
N ALA A 22 0.98 -13.77 -5.69
CA ALA A 22 1.93 -14.22 -6.71
C ALA A 22 1.32 -15.35 -7.57
N ARG A 23 0.66 -16.34 -6.92
CA ARG A 23 -0.03 -17.44 -7.61
C ARG A 23 -1.18 -16.94 -8.48
N GLU A 24 -2.05 -16.09 -7.94
CA GLU A 24 -3.23 -15.54 -8.62
C GLU A 24 -2.83 -14.76 -9.89
N LEU A 25 -1.82 -13.91 -9.78
CA LEU A 25 -1.35 -13.06 -10.87
C LEU A 25 -0.37 -13.75 -11.84
N LYS A 26 0.02 -15.00 -11.52
CA LYS A 26 1.05 -15.78 -12.23
C LYS A 26 2.36 -15.00 -12.32
N LEU A 27 2.84 -14.54 -11.16
CA LEU A 27 4.10 -13.83 -10.98
C LEU A 27 5.03 -14.63 -10.08
N ASP A 28 6.33 -14.37 -10.18
CA ASP A 28 7.27 -14.73 -9.12
C ASP A 28 7.00 -13.87 -7.86
N VAL A 29 7.43 -14.38 -6.71
CA VAL A 29 7.17 -13.74 -5.42
C VAL A 29 7.85 -12.37 -5.33
N ASP A 30 9.05 -12.23 -5.89
CA ASP A 30 9.79 -10.97 -5.86
C ASP A 30 9.09 -9.87 -6.66
N ALA A 31 8.52 -10.22 -7.82
CA ALA A 31 7.68 -9.33 -8.59
C ALA A 31 6.39 -8.96 -7.84
N ALA A 32 5.74 -9.90 -7.16
CA ALA A 32 4.55 -9.61 -6.36
C ALA A 32 4.88 -8.64 -5.21
N VAL A 33 5.94 -8.92 -4.44
CA VAL A 33 6.44 -8.05 -3.36
C VAL A 33 6.80 -6.67 -3.90
N GLY A 34 7.56 -6.60 -5.00
CA GLY A 34 7.98 -5.33 -5.59
C GLY A 34 6.82 -4.48 -6.10
N LYS A 35 5.74 -5.11 -6.60
CA LYS A 35 4.52 -4.41 -7.02
C LYS A 35 3.71 -3.93 -5.82
N LEU A 36 3.53 -4.77 -4.80
CA LEU A 36 2.85 -4.40 -3.57
C LEU A 36 3.57 -3.27 -2.83
N GLY A 37 4.90 -3.37 -2.74
CA GLY A 37 5.74 -2.33 -2.15
C GLY A 37 5.60 -0.97 -2.82
N ARG A 38 5.31 -0.92 -4.14
CA ARG A 38 5.01 0.36 -4.82
C ARG A 38 3.73 1.01 -4.33
N LEU A 39 2.67 0.23 -4.15
CA LEU A 39 1.40 0.74 -3.63
C LEU A 39 1.58 1.29 -2.21
N TYR A 40 2.26 0.53 -1.35
CA TYR A 40 2.49 0.93 0.04
C TYR A 40 3.41 2.15 0.14
N ALA A 41 4.48 2.19 -0.66
CA ALA A 41 5.36 3.35 -0.72
C ALA A 41 4.62 4.59 -1.23
N TRP A 42 3.72 4.44 -2.21
CA TRP A 42 2.87 5.54 -2.68
C TRP A 42 1.94 6.04 -1.57
N ALA A 43 1.25 5.15 -0.85
CA ALA A 43 0.32 5.53 0.22
C ALA A 43 1.04 6.30 1.33
N ALA A 44 2.22 5.82 1.77
CA ALA A 44 3.03 6.49 2.77
C ALA A 44 3.56 7.87 2.32
N GLN A 45 3.94 8.01 1.04
CA GLN A 45 4.45 9.27 0.49
C GLN A 45 3.36 10.34 0.37
N ASN A 46 2.14 9.94 0.03
CA ASN A 46 0.98 10.83 -0.02
C ASN A 46 0.43 11.19 1.37
N GLY A 47 0.99 10.61 2.44
CA GLY A 47 0.52 10.86 3.80
C GLY A 47 -0.86 10.29 4.05
N ASN A 48 -1.21 9.20 3.37
CA ASN A 48 -2.48 8.51 3.56
C ASN A 48 -2.49 7.85 4.95
N GLU A 49 -3.22 8.41 5.91
CA GLU A 49 -3.24 7.90 7.29
C GLU A 49 -4.25 6.76 7.48
N THR A 50 -5.36 6.78 6.73
CA THR A 50 -6.48 5.83 6.86
C THR A 50 -6.30 4.57 6.00
N GLY A 51 -5.44 4.65 4.98
CA GLY A 51 -5.29 3.60 3.97
C GLY A 51 -6.38 3.63 2.91
N GLU A 52 -7.25 4.65 2.93
CA GLU A 52 -8.33 4.78 1.96
C GLU A 52 -7.78 5.08 0.57
N ILE A 53 -8.18 4.29 -0.41
CA ILE A 53 -7.82 4.45 -1.82
C ILE A 53 -9.03 4.42 -2.75
N SER A 54 -10.24 4.57 -2.19
CA SER A 54 -11.52 4.60 -2.92
C SER A 54 -11.55 5.59 -4.09
N TYR A 55 -10.82 6.69 -3.93
CA TYR A 55 -10.73 7.77 -4.91
C TYR A 55 -9.83 7.43 -6.10
N LEU A 56 -9.01 6.37 -6.01
CA LEU A 56 -8.18 5.93 -7.11
C LEU A 56 -8.98 5.00 -8.04
N PRO A 57 -9.07 5.31 -9.35
CA PRO A 57 -9.60 4.37 -10.31
C PRO A 57 -8.68 3.14 -10.43
N PRO A 58 -9.21 1.96 -10.80
CA PRO A 58 -8.41 0.74 -10.95
C PRO A 58 -7.17 0.91 -11.85
N GLU A 59 -7.28 1.72 -12.89
CA GLU A 59 -6.23 2.06 -13.84
C GLU A 59 -5.04 2.76 -13.15
N GLU A 60 -5.32 3.65 -12.19
CA GLU A 60 -4.30 4.36 -11.44
C GLU A 60 -3.60 3.44 -10.44
N ILE A 61 -4.35 2.56 -9.77
CA ILE A 61 -3.77 1.52 -8.90
C ILE A 61 -2.84 0.61 -9.71
N ALA A 62 -3.27 0.18 -10.91
CA ALA A 62 -2.45 -0.60 -11.82
C ALA A 62 -1.19 0.17 -12.27
N ALA A 63 -1.31 1.47 -12.55
CA ALA A 63 -0.16 2.32 -12.91
C ALA A 63 0.86 2.43 -11.77
N ILE A 64 0.42 2.71 -10.53
CA ILE A 64 1.26 2.76 -9.33
C ILE A 64 2.02 1.45 -9.14
N MET A 65 1.33 0.33 -9.27
CA MET A 65 1.91 -1.02 -9.13
C MET A 65 2.69 -1.48 -10.37
N ARG A 66 2.74 -0.67 -11.45
CA ARG A 66 3.32 -1.04 -12.75
C ARG A 66 2.79 -2.38 -13.27
N TRP A 67 1.48 -2.54 -13.20
CA TRP A 67 0.75 -3.66 -13.78
C TRP A 67 0.35 -3.33 -15.21
N LYS A 68 0.70 -4.22 -16.14
CA LYS A 68 0.49 -4.02 -17.58
C LYS A 68 -0.69 -4.82 -18.15
N LYS A 69 -1.33 -5.67 -17.33
CA LYS A 69 -2.52 -6.44 -17.75
C LYS A 69 -3.79 -5.70 -17.29
N ARG A 70 -4.93 -6.36 -17.34
CA ARG A 70 -6.22 -5.80 -16.95
C ARG A 70 -6.18 -5.30 -15.49
N PRO A 71 -6.50 -4.02 -15.22
CA PRO A 71 -6.55 -3.47 -13.87
C PRO A 71 -7.52 -4.20 -12.95
N GLN A 72 -8.66 -4.63 -13.47
CA GLN A 72 -9.70 -5.33 -12.71
C GLN A 72 -9.20 -6.67 -12.17
N THR A 73 -8.33 -7.36 -12.92
CA THR A 73 -7.69 -8.62 -12.46
C THR A 73 -6.73 -8.37 -11.30
N LEU A 74 -6.00 -7.26 -11.32
CA LEU A 74 -5.12 -6.88 -10.21
C LEU A 74 -5.94 -6.59 -8.95
N LEU A 75 -6.99 -5.78 -9.11
CA LEU A 75 -7.84 -5.37 -7.99
C LEU A 75 -8.52 -6.58 -7.34
N ALA A 76 -9.14 -7.44 -8.16
CA ALA A 76 -9.79 -8.67 -7.68
C ALA A 76 -8.80 -9.58 -6.95
N ALA A 77 -7.56 -9.71 -7.44
CA ALA A 77 -6.54 -10.52 -6.77
C ALA A 77 -6.09 -9.92 -5.43
N LEU A 78 -5.98 -8.59 -5.33
CA LEU A 78 -5.64 -7.92 -4.08
C LEU A 78 -6.75 -8.05 -3.03
N GLU A 79 -8.00 -7.90 -3.44
CA GLU A 79 -9.18 -8.11 -2.60
C GLU A 79 -9.28 -9.58 -2.15
N ALA A 80 -9.13 -10.53 -3.07
CA ALA A 80 -9.21 -11.97 -2.76
C ALA A 80 -8.13 -12.42 -1.75
N GLN A 81 -6.98 -11.76 -1.74
CA GLN A 81 -5.90 -12.06 -0.79
C GLN A 81 -5.97 -11.22 0.49
N GLY A 82 -7.00 -10.38 0.66
CA GLY A 82 -7.15 -9.52 1.84
C GLY A 82 -5.99 -8.54 2.02
N LEU A 83 -5.41 -8.09 0.90
CA LEU A 83 -4.43 -6.99 0.85
C LEU A 83 -5.14 -5.65 0.67
N LEU A 84 -6.25 -5.67 -0.05
CA LEU A 84 -7.24 -4.62 -0.06
C LEU A 84 -8.55 -5.13 0.53
N GLU A 85 -9.29 -4.22 1.13
CA GLU A 85 -10.58 -4.52 1.73
C GLU A 85 -11.61 -3.50 1.27
N ARG A 86 -12.73 -4.00 0.76
CA ARG A 86 -13.87 -3.18 0.38
C ARG A 86 -14.85 -3.15 1.55
N GLN A 87 -15.06 -1.95 2.08
CA GLN A 87 -16.00 -1.64 3.14
C GLN A 87 -17.17 -0.84 2.56
N GLU A 88 -18.22 -0.62 3.35
CA GLU A 88 -19.38 0.20 2.92
C GLU A 88 -18.97 1.63 2.52
N SER A 89 -17.96 2.18 3.19
CA SER A 89 -17.43 3.52 2.95
C SER A 89 -16.46 3.62 1.77
N GLY A 90 -15.94 2.50 1.24
CA GLY A 90 -14.94 2.55 0.18
C GLY A 90 -13.96 1.39 0.13
N LEU A 91 -12.78 1.64 -0.45
CA LEU A 91 -11.70 0.67 -0.64
C LEU A 91 -10.48 1.09 0.18
N PHE A 92 -9.96 0.16 0.98
CA PHE A 92 -8.89 0.42 1.94
C PHE A 92 -7.73 -0.58 1.79
N ILE A 93 -6.52 -0.13 2.10
CA ILE A 93 -5.37 -1.01 2.31
C ILE A 93 -5.54 -1.68 3.68
N HIS A 94 -5.57 -3.01 3.69
CA HIS A 94 -5.83 -3.79 4.90
C HIS A 94 -4.74 -3.56 5.96
N ASP A 95 -5.16 -3.43 7.23
CA ASP A 95 -4.35 -3.10 8.42
C ASP A 95 -3.46 -1.84 8.31
N TRP A 96 -3.72 -0.97 7.33
CA TRP A 96 -2.83 0.17 7.08
C TRP A 96 -2.77 1.14 8.26
N GLU A 97 -3.92 1.51 8.82
CA GLU A 97 -3.99 2.44 9.94
C GLU A 97 -3.30 1.87 11.20
N GLU A 98 -3.45 0.56 11.43
CA GLU A 98 -2.87 -0.13 12.59
C GLU A 98 -1.34 -0.09 12.55
N TYR A 99 -0.74 -0.42 11.40
CA TYR A 99 0.71 -0.49 11.27
C TYR A 99 1.38 0.86 10.95
N ASN A 100 0.71 1.75 10.18
CA ASN A 100 1.32 2.95 9.65
C ASN A 100 0.68 4.26 10.14
N GLY A 101 -0.54 4.22 10.67
CA GLY A 101 -1.29 5.42 11.09
C GLY A 101 -0.57 6.20 12.19
N ALA A 102 -0.06 5.52 13.23
CA ALA A 102 0.68 6.17 14.31
C ALA A 102 1.98 6.85 13.82
N PHE A 103 2.71 6.19 12.92
CA PHE A 103 3.94 6.73 12.32
C PHE A 103 3.65 7.97 11.46
N LEU A 104 2.61 7.92 10.63
CA LEU A 104 2.25 9.04 9.76
C LEU A 104 1.72 10.24 10.54
N ARG A 105 0.89 10.02 11.58
CA ARG A 105 0.44 11.08 12.50
C ARG A 105 1.60 11.80 13.18
N LYS A 106 2.62 11.05 13.63
CA LYS A 106 3.86 11.63 14.19
C LYS A 106 4.58 12.49 13.14
N LYS A 107 4.75 11.97 11.93
CA LYS A 107 5.38 12.69 10.81
C LYS A 107 4.63 13.96 10.43
N ARG A 108 3.29 13.99 10.52
CA ARG A 108 2.46 15.19 10.30
C ARG A 108 2.74 16.24 11.38
N ARG A 109 2.71 15.85 12.65
CA ARG A 109 2.99 16.74 13.80
C ARG A 109 4.39 17.36 13.73
N ASP A 110 5.39 16.57 13.35
CA ASP A 110 6.77 17.06 13.22
C ASP A 110 6.93 18.07 12.07
N ARG A 111 6.15 17.91 10.98
CA ARG A 111 6.11 18.90 9.89
C ARG A 111 5.42 20.20 10.31
N GLU A 112 4.33 20.12 11.06
CA GLU A 112 3.61 21.30 11.57
C GLU A 112 4.50 22.11 12.51
N ARG A 113 5.17 21.46 13.48
CA ARG A 113 6.13 22.11 14.39
C ARG A 113 7.28 22.83 13.68
N LYS A 114 7.79 22.25 12.59
CA LYS A 114 8.86 22.87 11.79
C LYS A 114 8.39 24.07 10.96
N LYS A 115 7.09 24.20 10.68
CA LYS A 115 6.52 25.35 9.98
C LYS A 115 6.19 26.51 10.92
N GLU A 116 5.91 26.23 12.19
CA GLU A 116 5.58 27.25 13.19
C GLU A 116 6.82 27.84 13.88
N GLY A 117 7.94 27.12 13.86
CA GLY A 117 9.19 27.51 14.54
C GLY A 117 10.30 28.05 13.64
N GLY A 118 9.99 28.45 12.40
CA GLY A 118 10.93 29.07 11.45
C GLY A 118 10.31 30.31 10.81
#